data_AF-A0A7C2FET2-F1
#
_entry.id   AF-A0A7C2FET2-F1
#
_cell.length_a   1.000
_cell.length_b   1.000
_cell.length_c   1.000
_cell.angle_alpha   90.00
_cell.angle_beta   90.00
_cell.angle_gamma   90.00
#
_symmetry.space_group_name_H-M   'P 1'
#
loop_
_entity.id
_entity.type
_entity.pdbx_description
1 polymer ?
#
loop_
_entity_poly.entity_id
_entity_poly.type
_entity_poly.pdbx_seq_one_letter_code
_entity_poly.pdbx_strand_id
1 'polypeptide(L)'
;MRLLCIILISLAPFQTTQTRTDPRSKVIDSLFVLLKPGQTYTLRFDKPLPVSGIGKNEKPPYREWGSGYVRLLEERPCFVRFRTLTLQEALQEVEKVNAKRKEWGGEPVDPDSVRRAFEGGAPFTLAYFRWFPPQGGKPAFDQLMLQISLSIETSGRRAKAQRRRVETKGLQIRADVNRVNVRIFLIPEGKDKVLYIMPR
;
A
#
# COMPACT_ATOMS: atom_id res chain seq x y z
N MET A 1 -40.87 66.97 -0.67
CA MET A 1 -40.70 65.52 -0.85
C MET A 1 -39.23 65.15 -0.72
N ARG A 2 -38.84 64.50 0.38
CA ARG A 2 -37.56 63.76 0.50
C ARG A 2 -37.90 62.42 1.13
N LEU A 3 -37.63 61.37 0.35
CA LEU A 3 -37.93 59.97 0.63
C LEU A 3 -37.11 59.43 1.81
N LEU A 4 -37.79 58.64 2.65
CA LEU A 4 -37.23 57.65 3.55
C LEU A 4 -36.30 56.68 2.80
N CYS A 5 -35.09 56.46 3.31
CA CYS A 5 -34.32 55.23 3.04
C CYS A 5 -34.57 54.25 4.18
N ILE A 6 -35.41 53.25 3.92
CA ILE A 6 -35.54 52.06 4.78
C ILE A 6 -34.45 51.08 4.33
N ILE A 7 -33.50 50.79 5.22
CA ILE A 7 -32.50 49.74 5.02
C ILE A 7 -33.21 48.40 5.28
N LEU A 8 -33.47 47.65 4.21
CA LEU A 8 -33.88 46.24 4.29
C LEU A 8 -32.64 45.41 4.68
N ILE A 9 -32.60 44.90 5.91
CA ILE A 9 -31.64 43.88 6.33
C ILE A 9 -32.20 42.52 5.90
N SER A 10 -31.64 41.94 4.84
CA SER A 10 -31.92 40.58 4.42
C SER A 10 -31.26 39.58 5.38
N LEU A 11 -32.06 39.03 6.30
CA LEU A 11 -31.73 37.82 7.05
C LEU A 11 -31.72 36.63 6.08
N ALA A 12 -30.57 36.34 5.48
CA ALA A 12 -30.36 35.05 4.82
C ALA A 12 -30.36 33.95 5.89
N PRO A 13 -31.20 32.90 5.77
CA PRO A 13 -31.14 31.78 6.69
C PRO A 13 -29.82 31.04 6.46
N PHE A 14 -28.96 31.03 7.48
CA PHE A 14 -27.83 30.12 7.58
C PHE A 14 -28.36 28.69 7.42
N GLN A 15 -28.14 28.11 6.24
CA GLN A 15 -28.30 26.67 6.04
C GLN A 15 -27.26 25.98 6.93
N THR A 16 -27.73 25.44 8.06
CA THR A 16 -27.00 24.43 8.82
C THR A 16 -26.68 23.27 7.88
N THR A 17 -25.45 23.21 7.41
CA THR A 17 -24.87 22.02 6.78
C THR A 17 -24.95 20.91 7.81
N GLN A 18 -25.94 20.03 7.67
CA GLN A 18 -25.98 18.77 8.39
C GLN A 18 -24.67 18.06 8.12
N THR A 19 -23.80 18.01 9.13
CA THR A 19 -22.59 17.21 9.13
C THR A 19 -23.08 15.78 9.12
N ARG A 20 -23.18 15.21 7.91
CA ARG A 20 -23.40 13.78 7.71
C ARG A 20 -22.23 13.09 8.42
N THR A 21 -22.48 12.58 9.62
CA THR A 21 -21.57 11.71 10.34
C THR A 21 -21.30 10.51 9.46
N ASP A 22 -20.13 10.50 8.82
CA ASP A 22 -19.67 9.36 8.04
C ASP A 22 -19.65 8.13 8.95
N PRO A 23 -20.30 7.01 8.56
CA PRO A 23 -20.24 5.79 9.35
C PRO A 23 -18.78 5.33 9.36
N ARG A 24 -18.15 5.43 10.55
CA ARG A 24 -16.83 4.90 10.94
C ARG A 24 -16.12 4.20 9.78
N SER A 25 -15.10 4.84 9.19
CA SER A 25 -14.25 4.23 8.17
C SER A 25 -13.77 2.85 8.65
N LYS A 26 -14.44 1.78 8.19
CA LYS A 26 -14.17 0.41 8.63
C LYS A 26 -12.79 0.04 8.13
N VAL A 27 -11.89 -0.28 9.06
CA VAL A 27 -10.55 -0.80 8.77
C VAL A 27 -10.69 -2.15 8.09
N ILE A 28 -10.06 -2.30 6.92
CA ILE A 28 -10.14 -3.48 6.07
C ILE A 28 -8.86 -4.29 6.21
N ASP A 29 -8.96 -5.61 6.32
CA ASP A 29 -7.77 -6.46 6.33
C ASP A 29 -7.10 -6.40 4.95
N SER A 30 -5.79 -6.13 4.91
CA SER A 30 -5.10 -5.78 3.66
C SER A 30 -5.26 -6.85 2.58
N LEU A 31 -5.28 -8.12 2.99
CA LEU A 31 -5.43 -9.28 2.09
C LEU A 31 -6.73 -9.24 1.27
N PHE A 32 -7.80 -8.61 1.79
CA PHE A 32 -9.08 -8.51 1.11
C PHE A 32 -9.16 -7.38 0.08
N VAL A 33 -8.14 -6.51 0.01
CA VAL A 33 -8.10 -5.42 -0.96
C VAL A 33 -7.51 -5.96 -2.27
N LEU A 34 -8.27 -5.79 -3.36
CA LEU A 34 -7.86 -6.19 -4.71
C LEU A 34 -7.20 -5.01 -5.42
N LEU A 35 -5.96 -5.22 -5.89
CA LEU A 35 -5.19 -4.22 -6.63
C LEU A 35 -5.11 -4.57 -8.11
N LYS A 36 -5.42 -3.60 -8.97
CA LYS A 36 -5.37 -3.75 -10.43
C LYS A 36 -3.93 -3.91 -10.88
N PRO A 37 -3.61 -4.95 -11.68
CA PRO A 37 -2.30 -5.10 -12.29
C PRO A 37 -1.87 -3.83 -13.05
N GLY A 38 -0.60 -3.45 -12.93
CA GLY A 38 -0.05 -2.25 -13.58
C GLY A 38 -0.44 -0.91 -12.96
N GLN A 39 -1.31 -0.85 -11.93
CA GLN A 39 -1.70 0.39 -11.28
C GLN A 39 -0.72 0.80 -10.16
N THR A 40 -0.55 2.11 -9.98
CA THR A 40 0.25 2.70 -8.90
C THR A 40 -0.61 2.98 -7.67
N TYR A 41 -0.03 2.74 -6.50
CA TYR A 41 -0.63 2.95 -5.21
C TYR A 41 0.36 3.64 -4.26
N THR A 42 -0.18 4.42 -3.34
CA THR A 42 0.56 4.93 -2.19
C THR A 42 0.07 4.25 -0.91
N LEU A 43 0.99 3.70 -0.12
CA LEU A 43 0.79 3.40 1.29
C LEU A 43 1.25 4.62 2.08
N ARG A 44 0.31 5.29 2.75
CA ARG A 44 0.60 6.42 3.62
C ARG A 44 0.51 5.98 5.08
N PHE A 45 1.43 6.48 5.89
CA PHE A 45 1.51 6.21 7.32
C PHE A 45 1.05 7.43 8.11
N ASP A 46 0.42 7.23 9.27
CA ASP A 46 0.01 8.35 10.13
C ASP A 46 1.16 8.96 10.93
N LYS A 47 2.23 8.20 11.14
CA LYS A 47 3.51 8.66 11.68
C LYS A 47 4.67 8.08 10.86
N PRO A 48 5.84 8.74 10.82
CA PRO A 48 7.00 8.22 10.11
C PRO A 48 7.39 6.82 10.63
N LEU A 49 7.70 5.91 9.70
CA LEU A 49 8.43 4.69 10.02
C LEU A 49 9.82 5.05 10.53
N PRO A 50 10.39 4.26 11.47
CA PRO A 50 11.78 4.44 11.85
C PRO A 50 12.67 4.32 10.60
N VAL A 51 13.80 5.01 10.58
CA VAL A 51 14.81 4.81 9.53
C VAL A 51 15.98 4.08 10.16
N SER A 52 16.50 3.07 9.48
CA SER A 52 17.72 2.39 9.88
C SER A 52 18.93 3.29 9.59
N GLY A 53 19.61 3.78 10.66
CA GLY A 53 20.94 4.41 10.58
C GLY A 53 21.01 5.95 10.53
N ILE A 54 20.81 6.65 11.66
CA ILE A 54 21.00 8.13 11.74
C ILE A 54 22.38 8.50 12.33
N GLY A 55 23.25 7.54 12.66
CA GLY A 55 24.63 7.84 13.03
C GLY A 55 25.50 8.12 11.81
N LYS A 56 26.25 9.24 11.80
CA LYS A 56 27.23 9.58 10.74
C LYS A 56 28.32 8.50 10.50
N ASN A 57 28.45 7.52 11.41
CA ASN A 57 29.43 6.43 11.38
C ASN A 57 28.78 5.03 11.39
N GLU A 58 27.46 4.91 11.25
CA GLU A 58 26.79 3.61 11.21
C GLU A 58 26.85 3.02 9.80
N LYS A 59 27.46 1.83 9.66
CA LYS A 59 27.38 1.04 8.41
C LYS A 59 25.99 0.35 8.36
N PRO A 60 25.10 0.74 7.44
CA PRO A 60 23.77 0.12 7.28
C PRO A 60 23.80 -1.08 6.32
N PRO A 61 22.68 -1.79 6.12
CA PRO A 61 22.29 -2.26 4.81
C PRO A 61 21.29 -1.30 4.17
N TYR A 62 21.31 -1.39 2.85
CA TYR A 62 20.47 -0.67 1.91
C TYR A 62 19.20 -1.49 1.65
N ARG A 63 18.05 -0.78 1.62
CA ARG A 63 16.68 -1.23 1.29
C ARG A 63 15.87 -1.84 2.45
N GLU A 64 14.92 -1.04 2.92
CA GLU A 64 14.04 -1.38 4.06
C GLU A 64 12.77 -2.13 3.63
N TRP A 65 12.51 -2.22 2.32
CA TRP A 65 11.31 -2.85 1.77
C TRP A 65 11.61 -4.03 0.84
N GLY A 66 11.08 -5.19 1.22
CA GLY A 66 10.94 -6.36 0.36
C GLY A 66 9.60 -6.33 -0.38
N SER A 67 9.62 -6.67 -1.67
CA SER A 67 8.44 -6.59 -2.53
C SER A 67 8.33 -7.80 -3.46
N GLY A 68 7.25 -8.58 -3.32
CA GLY A 68 6.83 -9.56 -4.33
C GLY A 68 5.84 -8.94 -5.31
N TYR A 69 5.99 -9.18 -6.61
CA TYR A 69 5.03 -8.76 -7.66
C TYR A 69 4.68 -7.26 -7.73
N VAL A 70 5.51 -6.40 -7.15
CA VAL A 70 5.40 -4.95 -7.29
C VAL A 70 6.76 -4.31 -7.53
N ARG A 71 6.76 -3.15 -8.19
CA ARG A 71 7.91 -2.27 -8.34
C ARG A 71 7.77 -1.11 -7.36
N LEU A 72 8.73 -0.98 -6.43
CA LEU A 72 8.82 0.21 -5.57
C LEU A 72 9.23 1.41 -6.44
N LEU A 73 8.54 2.53 -6.27
CA LEU A 73 8.76 3.76 -7.03
C LEU A 73 9.38 4.85 -6.16
N GLU A 74 8.91 4.98 -4.92
CA GLU A 74 9.42 5.95 -3.96
C GLU A 74 9.25 5.41 -2.54
N GLU A 75 10.30 5.55 -1.73
CA GLU A 75 10.32 5.10 -0.34
C GLU A 75 10.67 6.28 0.55
N ARG A 76 9.76 6.63 1.45
CA ARG A 76 9.93 7.68 2.46
C ARG A 76 9.44 7.17 3.82
N PRO A 77 9.91 7.72 4.94
CA PRO A 77 9.41 7.35 6.26
C PRO A 77 7.89 7.49 6.40
N CYS A 78 7.29 8.49 5.75
CA CYS A 78 5.85 8.76 5.85
C CYS A 78 5.00 8.04 4.80
N PHE A 79 5.59 7.50 3.73
CA PHE A 79 4.85 6.81 2.69
C PHE A 79 5.75 5.93 1.80
N VAL A 80 5.13 4.93 1.17
CA VAL A 80 5.74 4.18 0.07
C VAL A 80 4.83 4.22 -1.14
N ARG A 81 5.40 4.53 -2.31
CA ARG A 81 4.73 4.44 -3.60
C ARG A 81 5.23 3.20 -4.32
N PHE A 82 4.30 2.42 -4.84
CA PHE A 82 4.61 1.19 -5.57
C PHE A 82 3.63 1.01 -6.72
N ARG A 83 4.08 0.33 -7.76
CA ARG A 83 3.24 -0.11 -8.88
C ARG A 83 3.17 -1.62 -8.87
N THR A 84 1.96 -2.17 -8.90
CA THR A 84 1.77 -3.61 -9.11
C THR A 84 2.26 -4.01 -10.49
N LEU A 85 2.96 -5.13 -10.61
CA LEU A 85 3.35 -5.64 -11.93
C LEU A 85 2.13 -6.13 -12.70
N THR A 86 2.24 -6.18 -14.03
CA THR A 86 1.36 -7.01 -14.87
C THR A 86 1.84 -8.47 -14.88
N LEU A 87 1.02 -9.40 -15.35
CA LEU A 87 1.46 -10.80 -15.53
C LEU A 87 2.70 -10.88 -16.43
N GLN A 88 2.70 -10.15 -17.56
CA GLN A 88 3.83 -10.11 -18.47
C GLN A 88 5.11 -9.60 -17.80
N GLU A 89 5.01 -8.51 -17.03
CA GLU A 89 6.14 -7.98 -16.27
C GLU A 89 6.62 -8.95 -15.19
N ALA A 90 5.71 -9.63 -14.50
CA ALA A 90 6.06 -10.64 -13.50
C ALA A 90 6.81 -11.83 -14.11
N LEU A 91 6.37 -12.32 -15.27
CA LEU A 91 7.06 -13.40 -16.00
C LEU A 91 8.45 -12.96 -16.48
N GLN A 92 8.58 -11.73 -16.97
CA GLN A 92 9.89 -11.17 -17.34
C GLN A 92 10.85 -11.07 -16.15
N GLU A 93 10.36 -10.72 -14.96
CA GLU A 93 11.19 -10.71 -13.75
C GLU A 93 11.61 -12.14 -13.34
N VAL A 94 10.73 -13.12 -13.49
CA VAL A 94 11.07 -14.55 -13.28
C VAL A 94 12.16 -15.01 -14.23
N GLU A 95 12.07 -14.68 -15.51
CA GLU A 95 13.10 -15.00 -16.51
C GLU A 95 14.47 -14.41 -16.10
N LYS A 96 14.51 -13.13 -15.71
CA LYS A 96 15.73 -12.47 -15.23
C LYS A 96 16.28 -13.12 -13.96
N VAL A 97 15.42 -13.47 -13.01
CA VAL A 97 15.81 -14.13 -11.75
C VAL A 97 16.37 -15.52 -12.05
N ASN A 98 15.72 -16.30 -12.91
CA ASN A 98 16.18 -17.64 -13.28
C ASN A 98 17.51 -17.60 -14.03
N ALA A 99 17.70 -16.64 -14.93
CA ALA A 99 18.98 -16.42 -15.60
C ALA A 99 20.10 -16.18 -14.59
N LYS A 100 19.87 -15.31 -13.59
CA LYS A 100 20.82 -15.10 -12.49
C LYS A 100 21.00 -16.34 -11.62
N ARG A 101 19.95 -17.06 -11.25
CA ARG A 101 20.06 -18.26 -10.40
C ARG A 101 20.86 -19.39 -11.05
N LYS A 102 20.78 -19.51 -12.38
CA LYS A 102 21.61 -20.45 -13.15
C LYS A 102 23.11 -20.21 -12.93
N GLU A 103 23.53 -18.95 -12.76
CA GLU A 103 24.92 -18.59 -12.49
C GLU A 103 25.34 -18.89 -11.03
N TRP A 104 24.41 -18.91 -10.08
CA TRP A 104 24.69 -19.02 -8.63
C TRP A 104 24.25 -20.37 -8.02
N GLY A 105 23.77 -21.31 -8.84
CA GLY A 105 23.38 -22.67 -8.42
C GLY A 105 22.05 -22.77 -7.66
N GLY A 106 21.16 -21.80 -7.80
CA GLY A 106 19.84 -21.81 -7.14
C GLY A 106 18.75 -22.51 -7.95
N GLU A 107 17.73 -23.05 -7.29
CA GLU A 107 16.56 -23.61 -7.98
C GLU A 107 15.80 -22.53 -8.77
N PRO A 108 15.46 -22.77 -10.04
CA PRO A 108 14.69 -21.82 -10.83
C PRO A 108 13.25 -21.74 -10.32
N VAL A 109 12.66 -20.55 -10.45
CA VAL A 109 11.24 -20.32 -10.21
C VAL A 109 10.45 -20.78 -11.44
N ASP A 110 9.49 -21.67 -11.27
CA ASP A 110 8.60 -22.12 -12.34
C ASP A 110 7.68 -20.98 -12.84
N PRO A 111 7.77 -20.55 -14.12
CA PRO A 111 6.90 -19.52 -14.68
C PRO A 111 5.41 -19.89 -14.67
N ASP A 112 5.06 -21.17 -14.79
CA ASP A 112 3.66 -21.62 -14.80
C ASP A 112 3.04 -21.57 -13.40
N SER A 113 3.82 -21.83 -12.36
CA SER A 113 3.43 -21.51 -10.98
C SER A 113 3.09 -20.02 -10.82
N VAL A 114 3.93 -19.14 -11.36
CA VAL A 114 3.69 -17.68 -11.28
C VAL A 114 2.45 -17.26 -12.05
N ARG A 115 2.24 -17.81 -13.25
CA ARG A 115 1.02 -17.58 -14.04
C ARG A 115 -0.23 -17.97 -13.27
N ARG A 116 -0.27 -19.21 -12.75
CA ARG A 116 -1.40 -19.72 -11.96
C ARG A 116 -1.65 -18.88 -10.72
N ALA A 117 -0.60 -18.45 -10.03
CA ALA A 117 -0.72 -17.56 -8.87
C ALA A 117 -1.36 -16.21 -9.27
N PHE A 118 -0.90 -15.60 -10.36
CA PHE A 118 -1.42 -14.31 -10.83
C PHE A 118 -2.89 -14.41 -11.28
N GLU A 119 -3.23 -15.44 -12.06
CA GLU A 119 -4.59 -15.70 -12.55
C GLU A 119 -5.55 -16.08 -11.42
N GLY A 120 -5.05 -16.76 -10.38
CA GLY A 120 -5.79 -17.03 -9.15
C GLY A 120 -5.94 -15.82 -8.23
N GLY A 121 -5.26 -14.71 -8.53
CA GLY A 121 -5.22 -13.52 -7.68
C GLY A 121 -4.50 -13.77 -6.35
N ALA A 122 -3.47 -14.62 -6.35
CA ALA A 122 -2.68 -14.92 -5.17
C ALA A 122 -2.15 -13.64 -4.51
N PRO A 123 -2.04 -13.62 -3.18
CA PRO A 123 -1.55 -12.46 -2.50
C PRO A 123 -0.05 -12.26 -2.70
N PHE A 124 0.38 -11.01 -2.60
CA PHE A 124 1.77 -10.62 -2.53
C PHE A 124 2.01 -9.76 -1.30
N THR A 125 3.27 -9.70 -0.86
CA THR A 125 3.65 -9.00 0.35
C THR A 125 4.52 -7.78 0.05
N LEU A 126 4.25 -6.73 0.81
CA LEU A 126 5.17 -5.62 1.06
C LEU A 126 5.62 -5.74 2.50
N ALA A 127 6.92 -5.95 2.70
CA ALA A 127 7.51 -6.17 4.01
C ALA A 127 8.52 -5.08 4.30
N TYR A 128 8.35 -4.41 5.44
CA TYR A 128 9.28 -3.44 5.99
C TYR A 128 10.09 -4.07 7.12
N PHE A 129 11.40 -3.90 6.99
CA PHE A 129 12.43 -4.57 7.75
C PHE A 129 13.25 -3.54 8.50
N ARG A 130 13.72 -3.91 9.69
CA ARG A 130 14.71 -3.13 10.43
C ARG A 130 15.96 -3.96 10.60
N TRP A 131 17.04 -3.46 10.03
CA TRP A 131 18.34 -4.06 10.23
C TRP A 131 19.04 -3.54 11.48
N PHE A 132 19.74 -4.46 12.14
CA PHE A 132 20.62 -4.15 13.25
C PHE A 132 22.06 -4.56 12.89
N PRO A 133 23.03 -3.63 12.91
CA PRO A 133 24.42 -4.00 12.69
C PRO A 133 24.93 -4.93 13.79
N PRO A 134 26.01 -5.70 13.55
CA PRO A 134 26.61 -6.56 14.56
C PRO A 134 26.97 -5.76 15.81
N GLN A 135 26.60 -6.27 16.99
CA GLN A 135 27.00 -5.69 18.28
C GLN A 135 27.63 -6.77 19.15
N GLY A 136 28.88 -6.56 19.57
CA GLY A 136 29.55 -7.41 20.57
C GLY A 136 29.56 -8.90 20.24
N GLY A 137 29.93 -9.27 19.01
CA GLY A 137 30.02 -10.66 18.57
C GLY A 137 28.70 -11.30 18.12
N LYS A 138 27.56 -10.60 18.23
CA LYS A 138 26.30 -11.06 17.63
C LYS A 138 26.28 -10.73 16.13
N PRO A 139 25.80 -11.64 15.27
CA PRO A 139 25.65 -11.35 13.85
C PRO A 139 24.63 -10.23 13.64
N ALA A 140 24.75 -9.55 12.51
CA ALA A 140 23.69 -8.65 12.07
C ALA A 140 22.41 -9.45 11.83
N PHE A 141 21.26 -8.86 12.15
CA PHE A 141 19.98 -9.51 11.89
C PHE A 141 18.93 -8.52 11.41
N ASP A 142 18.02 -9.06 10.61
CA ASP A 142 16.83 -8.37 10.12
C ASP A 142 15.64 -8.72 11.01
N GLN A 143 14.93 -7.70 11.48
CA GLN A 143 13.65 -7.85 12.14
C GLN A 143 12.51 -7.38 11.22
N LEU A 144 11.61 -8.28 10.84
CA LEU A 144 10.34 -7.92 10.20
C LEU A 144 9.53 -7.02 11.14
N MET A 145 9.30 -5.77 10.74
CA MET A 145 8.64 -4.73 11.53
C MET A 145 7.21 -4.47 11.08
N LEU A 146 6.94 -4.57 9.78
CA LEU A 146 5.62 -4.38 9.19
C LEU A 146 5.47 -5.29 7.96
N GLN A 147 4.35 -6.01 7.83
CA GLN A 147 4.04 -6.83 6.66
C GLN A 147 2.61 -6.57 6.21
N ILE A 148 2.45 -6.24 4.93
CA ILE A 148 1.16 -5.97 4.31
C ILE A 148 0.99 -6.94 3.15
N SER A 149 0.03 -7.85 3.26
CA SER A 149 -0.39 -8.72 2.15
C SER A 149 -1.53 -8.07 1.38
N LEU A 150 -1.45 -8.04 0.05
CA LEU A 150 -2.44 -7.47 -0.86
C LEU A 150 -2.77 -8.51 -1.94
N SER A 151 -4.00 -8.54 -2.42
CA SER A 151 -4.41 -9.47 -3.49
C SER A 151 -4.40 -8.78 -4.85
N ILE A 152 -4.12 -9.55 -5.90
CA ILE A 152 -4.27 -9.07 -7.28
C ILE A 152 -5.75 -9.12 -7.69
N GLU A 153 -6.22 -8.06 -8.35
CA GLU A 153 -7.55 -8.03 -8.98
C GLU A 153 -7.60 -8.97 -10.17
N THR A 154 -8.56 -9.90 -10.15
CA THR A 154 -8.92 -10.75 -11.29
C THR A 154 -10.41 -10.60 -11.56
N SER A 155 -10.87 -10.89 -12.78
CA SER A 155 -12.29 -10.75 -13.15
C SER A 155 -13.21 -11.53 -12.21
N GLY A 156 -12.84 -12.77 -11.87
CA GLY A 156 -13.64 -13.63 -10.98
C GLY A 156 -13.70 -13.10 -9.54
N ARG A 157 -12.61 -12.53 -9.01
CA ARG A 157 -12.60 -11.94 -7.66
C ARG A 157 -13.33 -10.60 -7.63
N ARG A 158 -13.10 -9.75 -8.65
CA ARG A 158 -13.77 -8.45 -8.80
C ARG A 158 -15.29 -8.59 -8.86
N ALA A 159 -15.80 -9.60 -9.55
CA ALA A 159 -17.24 -9.86 -9.66
C ALA A 159 -17.91 -10.14 -8.29
N LYS A 160 -17.14 -10.64 -7.32
CA LYS A 160 -17.62 -10.95 -5.96
C LYS A 160 -17.28 -9.86 -4.95
N ALA A 161 -16.50 -8.85 -5.35
CA ALA A 161 -15.98 -7.83 -4.46
C ALA A 161 -16.94 -6.63 -4.36
N GLN A 162 -16.93 -5.98 -3.20
CA GLN A 162 -17.63 -4.73 -2.98
C GLN A 162 -16.77 -3.57 -3.53
N ARG A 163 -17.39 -2.75 -4.38
CA ARG A 163 -16.77 -1.52 -4.90
C ARG A 163 -16.79 -0.43 -3.83
N ARG A 164 -15.62 0.07 -3.41
CA ARG A 164 -15.51 1.16 -2.43
C ARG A 164 -14.78 2.35 -3.02
N ARG A 165 -15.41 3.53 -2.97
CA ARG A 165 -14.76 4.79 -3.28
C ARG A 165 -13.79 5.15 -2.15
N VAL A 166 -12.59 5.55 -2.53
CA VAL A 166 -11.53 5.96 -1.62
C VAL A 166 -11.53 7.48 -1.52
N GLU A 167 -11.68 7.98 -0.30
CA GLU A 167 -11.61 9.40 0.02
C GLU A 167 -10.16 9.91 0.00
N THR A 168 -9.99 11.23 0.13
CA THR A 168 -8.70 11.92 0.11
C THR A 168 -7.68 11.35 1.10
N LYS A 169 -8.13 10.86 2.26
CA LYS A 169 -7.24 10.29 3.29
C LYS A 169 -6.77 8.87 2.97
N GLY A 170 -7.36 8.19 1.98
CA GLY A 170 -7.09 6.79 1.66
C GLY A 170 -7.97 5.79 2.41
N LEU A 171 -7.95 4.54 1.97
CA LEU A 171 -8.60 3.42 2.64
C LEU A 171 -7.72 2.94 3.79
N GLN A 172 -8.21 3.02 5.03
CA GLN A 172 -7.45 2.47 6.15
C GLN A 172 -7.43 0.94 6.09
N ILE A 173 -6.23 0.36 6.09
CA ILE A 173 -6.02 -1.08 6.05
C ILE A 173 -5.31 -1.60 7.30
N ARG A 174 -5.53 -2.87 7.63
CA ARG A 174 -4.82 -3.61 8.67
C ARG A 174 -3.76 -4.50 8.02
N ALA A 175 -2.52 -4.34 8.48
CA ALA A 175 -1.38 -5.18 8.13
C ALA A 175 -1.42 -6.54 8.85
N ASP A 176 -0.75 -7.56 8.29
CA ASP A 176 -0.61 -8.89 8.91
C ASP A 176 0.31 -8.83 10.13
N VAL A 177 1.40 -8.05 10.01
CA VAL A 177 2.36 -7.77 11.09
C VAL A 177 2.51 -6.26 11.21
N ASN A 178 2.44 -5.69 12.41
CA ASN A 178 2.62 -4.26 12.64
C ASN A 178 3.28 -3.98 14.01
N ARG A 179 4.59 -4.19 14.10
CA ARG A 179 5.38 -3.99 15.33
C ARG A 179 5.72 -2.52 15.57
N VAL A 180 5.61 -1.67 14.56
CA VAL A 180 5.80 -0.21 14.64
C VAL A 180 4.56 0.54 15.15
N ASN A 181 3.43 -0.16 15.27
CA ASN A 181 2.14 0.38 15.72
C ASN A 181 1.74 1.65 14.93
N VAL A 182 1.68 1.54 13.60
CA VAL A 182 1.34 2.63 12.68
C VAL A 182 -0.02 2.38 12.02
N ARG A 183 -0.81 3.43 11.76
CA ARG A 183 -2.00 3.32 10.91
C ARG A 183 -1.60 3.48 9.45
N ILE A 184 -2.21 2.67 8.59
CA ILE A 184 -1.82 2.53 7.20
C ILE A 184 -3.02 2.86 6.31
N PHE A 185 -2.80 3.71 5.32
CA PHE A 185 -3.83 4.15 4.38
C PHE A 185 -3.38 3.84 2.96
N LEU A 186 -4.16 3.03 2.25
CA LEU A 186 -3.94 2.69 0.85
C LEU A 186 -4.69 3.66 -0.06
N ILE A 187 -3.97 4.24 -1.01
CA ILE A 187 -4.49 5.26 -1.92
C ILE A 187 -4.21 4.82 -3.36
N PRO A 188 -5.24 4.56 -4.20
CA PRO A 188 -5.04 4.38 -5.62
C PRO A 188 -4.63 5.71 -6.29
N GLU A 189 -3.56 5.67 -7.07
CA GLU A 189 -3.16 6.81 -7.92
C GLU A 189 -3.93 6.78 -9.25
N GLY A 190 -4.07 7.94 -9.89
CA GLY A 190 -4.88 8.13 -11.11
C GLY A 190 -6.29 8.68 -10.86
N LYS A 191 -7.10 8.72 -11.94
CA LYS A 191 -8.45 9.31 -11.95
C LYS A 191 -9.49 8.47 -11.21
N ASP A 192 -9.35 7.15 -11.25
CA ASP A 192 -10.28 6.22 -10.59
C ASP A 192 -9.86 6.00 -9.13
N LYS A 193 -10.57 6.66 -8.20
CA LYS A 193 -10.34 6.53 -6.75
C LYS A 193 -11.19 5.40 -6.16
N VAL A 194 -11.12 4.22 -6.76
CA VAL A 194 -11.92 3.06 -6.35
C VAL A 194 -11.00 1.89 -6.03
N LEU A 195 -11.34 1.19 -4.95
CA LEU A 195 -10.77 -0.11 -4.60
C LEU A 195 -11.90 -1.14 -4.53
N TYR A 196 -11.57 -2.38 -4.89
CA TYR A 196 -12.46 -3.52 -4.73
C TYR A 196 -12.06 -4.31 -3.49
N ILE A 197 -13.04 -4.65 -2.64
CA ILE A 197 -12.82 -5.31 -1.36
C ILE A 197 -13.59 -6.62 -1.35
N MET A 198 -12.90 -7.73 -1.13
CA MET A 198 -13.54 -9.03 -0.94
C MET A 198 -14.42 -9.03 0.31
N PRO A 199 -15.60 -9.67 0.28
CA PRO A 199 -16.36 -9.93 1.50
C PRO A 199 -15.53 -10.75 2.49
N ARG A 200 -15.76 -10.52 3.78
CA ARG A 200 -15.18 -11.31 4.87
C ARG A 200 -15.88 -12.65 5.00
#